data_AF-A0A537FLM5-F1
#
_entry.id   AF-A0A537FLM5-F1
#
_cell.length_a   1.000
_cell.length_b   1.000
_cell.length_c   1.000
_cell.angle_alpha   90.00
_cell.angle_beta   90.00
_cell.angle_gamma   90.00
#
_symmetry.space_group_name_H-M   'P 1'
#
loop_
_entity.id
_entity.type
_entity.pdbx_description
1 polymer ?
#
loop_
_entity_poly.entity_id
_entity_poly.type
_entity_poly.pdbx_seq_one_letter_code
_entity_poly.pdbx_strand_id
1 'polypeptide(L)'
;MTKVKQGLSVLTTKGSIEKHLRKVMLLIGLVLLLSGVISEAMYITTSRVAYGDTVVSSAYLTLGILLILVGFLFTLSSVKIPKIRFP
;
A
#
# COMPACT_ATOMS: atom_id res chain seq x y z
N MET A 1 -18.45 -22.29 -32.87
CA MET A 1 -17.41 -22.62 -31.85
C MET A 1 -16.44 -21.48 -31.52
N THR A 2 -16.33 -20.43 -32.33
CA THR A 2 -15.37 -19.32 -32.17
C THR A 2 -15.72 -18.32 -31.06
N LYS A 3 -17.00 -18.00 -30.84
CA LYS A 3 -17.42 -17.02 -29.81
C LYS A 3 -17.13 -17.47 -28.37
N VAL A 4 -17.23 -18.78 -28.08
CA VAL A 4 -16.98 -19.34 -26.74
C VAL A 4 -15.48 -19.28 -26.39
N LYS A 5 -14.60 -19.60 -27.35
CA LYS A 5 -13.14 -19.46 -27.16
C LYS A 5 -12.73 -18.01 -26.94
N GLN A 6 -13.34 -17.05 -27.64
CA GLN A 6 -13.06 -15.62 -27.45
C GLN A 6 -13.52 -15.12 -26.08
N GLY A 7 -14.72 -15.50 -25.62
CA GLY A 7 -15.21 -15.12 -24.28
C GLY A 7 -14.35 -15.67 -23.14
N LEU A 8 -13.88 -16.91 -23.26
CA LEU A 8 -13.02 -17.54 -22.26
C LEU A 8 -11.63 -16.88 -22.21
N SER A 9 -11.06 -16.54 -23.36
CA SER A 9 -9.82 -15.76 -23.46
C SER A 9 -9.91 -14.44 -22.68
N VAL A 10 -10.94 -13.63 -22.94
CA VAL A 10 -11.12 -12.32 -22.28
C VAL A 10 -11.26 -12.46 -20.76
N LEU A 11 -11.97 -13.50 -20.28
CA LEU A 11 -12.12 -13.78 -18.84
C LEU A 11 -10.80 -14.17 -18.19
N THR A 12 -9.97 -14.97 -18.86
CA THR A 12 -8.63 -15.34 -18.35
C THR A 12 -7.69 -14.13 -18.29
N THR A 13 -7.73 -13.24 -19.28
CA THR A 13 -6.93 -12.01 -19.28
C THR A 13 -7.35 -11.07 -18.17
N LYS A 14 -8.67 -10.88 -17.97
CA LYS A 14 -9.23 -10.02 -16.91
C LYS A 14 -8.83 -10.50 -15.51
N GLY A 15 -8.94 -11.81 -15.24
CA GLY A 15 -8.53 -12.39 -13.96
C GLY A 15 -7.02 -12.26 -13.69
N SER A 16 -6.20 -12.35 -14.73
CA SER A 16 -4.74 -12.14 -14.63
C SER A 16 -4.40 -10.69 -14.30
N ILE A 17 -5.05 -9.72 -14.95
CA ILE A 17 -4.85 -8.29 -14.72
C ILE A 17 -5.24 -7.91 -13.29
N GLU A 18 -6.38 -8.39 -12.78
CA GLU A 18 -6.78 -8.13 -11.39
C GLU A 18 -5.78 -8.68 -10.37
N LYS A 19 -5.20 -9.86 -10.63
CA LYS A 19 -4.17 -10.44 -9.76
C LYS A 19 -2.89 -9.62 -9.80
N HIS A 20 -2.51 -9.11 -10.97
CA HIS A 20 -1.32 -8.27 -11.14
C HIS A 20 -1.49 -6.92 -10.43
N LEU A 21 -2.63 -6.25 -10.64
CA LEU A 21 -2.94 -4.98 -10.02
C LEU A 21 -2.93 -5.06 -8.49
N ARG A 22 -3.47 -6.15 -7.91
CA ARG A 22 -3.41 -6.39 -6.46
C ARG A 22 -1.97 -6.51 -5.95
N LYS A 23 -1.10 -7.25 -6.65
CA LYS A 23 0.32 -7.36 -6.26
C LYS A 23 1.01 -6.00 -6.31
N VAL A 24 0.74 -5.20 -7.34
CA VAL A 24 1.28 -3.84 -7.47
C VAL A 24 0.80 -2.96 -6.32
N MET A 25 -0.49 -2.99 -5.98
CA MET A 25 -1.02 -2.24 -4.83
C MET A 25 -0.39 -2.66 -3.50
N LEU A 26 -0.12 -3.96 -3.32
CA LEU A 26 0.58 -4.45 -2.13
C LEU A 26 2.01 -3.92 -2.07
N LEU A 27 2.73 -3.97 -3.19
CA LEU A 27 4.09 -3.48 -3.29
C LEU A 27 4.17 -1.97 -2.98
N ILE A 28 3.25 -1.18 -3.56
CA ILE A 28 3.13 0.25 -3.28
C ILE A 28 2.85 0.48 -1.81
N GLY A 29 1.88 -0.23 -1.23
CA GLY A 29 1.57 -0.14 0.20
C GLY A 29 2.77 -0.44 1.10
N LEU A 30 3.54 -1.49 0.77
CA LEU A 30 4.75 -1.87 1.50
C LEU A 30 5.84 -0.79 1.42
N VAL A 31 6.08 -0.24 0.23
CA VAL A 31 7.07 0.83 0.04
C VAL A 31 6.68 2.07 0.84
N LEU A 32 5.39 2.44 0.85
CA LEU A 32 4.89 3.56 1.64
C LEU A 32 5.04 3.32 3.15
N LEU A 33 4.72 2.12 3.63
CA LEU A 33 4.93 1.74 5.04
C LEU A 33 6.40 1.86 5.45
N LEU A 34 7.33 1.30 4.67
CA LEU A 34 8.76 1.38 4.96
C LEU A 34 9.24 2.83 4.94
N SER A 35 8.76 3.64 3.99
CA SER A 35 9.09 5.07 3.90
C SER A 35 8.59 5.84 5.13
N GLY A 36 7.39 5.51 5.62
CA GLY A 36 6.84 6.09 6.84
C GLY A 36 7.67 5.78 8.08
N VAL A 37 8.12 4.52 8.23
CA VAL A 37 9.03 4.10 9.32
C VAL A 37 10.37 4.84 9.25
N ILE A 38 10.93 5.02 8.05
CA ILE A 38 12.17 5.81 7.88
C ILE A 38 11.96 7.27 8.29
N SER A 39 10.80 7.84 7.94
CA SER A 39 10.46 9.22 8.33
C SER A 39 10.35 9.37 9.86
N GLU A 40 9.72 8.41 10.55
CA GLU A 40 9.70 8.42 12.03
C GLU A 40 11.09 8.26 12.64
N ALA A 41 11.95 7.42 12.06
CA ALA A 41 13.34 7.31 12.51
C ALA A 41 14.08 8.65 12.38
N MET A 42 13.86 9.38 11.27
CA MET A 42 14.42 10.72 11.05
C MET A 42 13.87 11.75 12.04
N TYR A 43 12.61 11.66 12.44
CA TYR A 43 12.04 12.48 13.50
C TYR A 43 12.78 12.24 14.83
N ILE A 44 13.00 10.99 15.21
CA ILE A 44 13.70 10.64 16.47
C ILE A 44 15.14 11.15 16.46
N THR A 45 15.85 11.02 15.34
CA THR A 45 17.24 11.51 15.23
C THR A 45 17.29 13.04 15.25
N THR A 46 16.37 13.71 14.56
CA THR A 46 16.36 15.19 14.46
C THR A 46 15.94 15.83 15.79
N SER A 47 14.92 15.29 16.45
CA SER A 47 14.45 15.77 17.76
C SER A 47 15.50 15.63 18.86
N ARG A 48 16.34 14.59 18.82
CA ARG A 48 17.45 14.40 19.77
C ARG A 48 18.58 15.41 19.61
N VAL A 49 18.87 15.86 18.39
CA VAL A 49 19.98 16.78 18.13
C VAL A 49 19.57 18.24 18.31
N ALA A 50 18.29 18.57 18.10
CA ALA A 50 17.83 19.96 18.04
C ALA A 50 17.28 20.56 19.36
N TYR A 51 17.29 19.83 20.49
CA TYR A 51 16.79 20.31 21.80
C TYR A 51 15.37 20.94 21.79
N GLY A 52 14.52 20.58 20.81
CA GLY A 52 13.17 21.11 20.70
C GLY A 52 12.52 20.85 19.36
N ASP A 53 11.19 20.98 19.32
CA ASP A 53 10.33 20.83 18.13
C ASP A 53 10.72 21.83 17.06
N THR A 54 11.61 21.43 16.16
CA THR A 54 11.88 22.17 14.93
C THR A 54 10.82 21.82 13.90
N VAL A 55 10.44 22.79 13.05
CA VAL A 55 9.46 22.59 11.95
C VAL A 55 9.81 21.37 11.09
N VAL A 56 11.11 21.11 10.92
CA VAL A 56 11.63 19.96 10.17
C VAL A 56 11.35 18.63 10.90
N SER A 57 11.52 18.60 12.22
CA SER A 57 11.19 17.44 13.05
C SER A 57 9.69 17.11 12.95
N SER A 58 8.82 18.09 13.19
CA SER A 58 7.36 17.87 13.14
C SER A 58 6.88 17.48 11.73
N ALA A 59 7.57 17.92 10.67
CA ALA A 59 7.30 17.48 9.29
C ALA A 59 7.60 15.99 9.08
N TYR A 60 8.72 15.47 9.60
CA TYR A 60 9.04 14.04 9.51
C TYR A 60 8.04 13.15 10.27
N LEU A 61 7.57 13.60 11.43
CA LEU A 61 6.53 12.90 12.18
C LEU A 61 5.22 12.85 11.40
N THR A 62 4.75 14.02 10.93
CA THR A 62 3.49 14.12 10.19
C THR A 62 3.51 13.33 8.89
N LEU A 63 4.62 13.43 8.14
CA LEU A 63 4.82 12.68 6.91
C LEU A 63 4.88 11.17 7.19
N GLY A 64 5.57 10.76 8.26
CA GLY A 64 5.68 9.35 8.67
C GLY A 64 4.31 8.72 8.92
N ILE A 65 3.50 9.37 9.75
CA ILE A 65 2.14 8.92 10.06
C ILE A 65 1.27 8.85 8.79
N LEU A 66 1.33 9.88 7.94
CA LEU A 66 0.55 9.91 6.70
C LEU A 66 0.94 8.76 5.76
N LEU A 67 2.24 8.53 5.56
CA LEU A 67 2.75 7.45 4.73
C LEU A 67 2.35 6.07 5.27
N ILE A 68 2.38 5.89 6.59
CA ILE A 68 1.94 4.64 7.23
C ILE A 68 0.44 4.42 6.98
N LEU A 69 -0.41 5.43 7.19
CA LEU A 69 -1.85 5.32 6.99
C LEU A 69 -2.21 5.00 5.53
N VAL A 70 -1.63 5.72 4.57
CA VAL A 70 -1.88 5.48 3.15
C VAL A 70 -1.32 4.12 2.72
N GLY A 71 -0.12 3.77 3.17
CA GLY A 71 0.50 2.48 2.90
C GLY A 71 -0.36 1.32 3.40
N PHE A 72 -0.87 1.44 4.63
CA PHE A 72 -1.76 0.45 5.23
C PHE A 72 -3.07 0.30 4.45
N LEU A 73 -3.67 1.41 4.00
CA LEU A 73 -4.89 1.39 3.19
C LEU A 73 -4.68 0.69 1.85
N PHE A 74 -3.53 0.90 1.20
CA PHE A 74 -3.15 0.22 -0.03
C PHE A 74 -2.95 -1.28 0.18
N THR A 75 -2.28 -1.67 1.28
CA THR A 75 -2.09 -3.07 1.64
C THR A 75 -3.42 -3.77 1.92
N LEU A 76 -4.32 -3.14 2.70
CA LEU A 76 -5.68 -3.63 2.95
C LEU A 76 -6.48 -3.80 1.66
N SER A 77 -6.41 -2.81 0.77
CA SER A 77 -7.12 -2.83 -0.52
C SER A 77 -6.63 -3.95 -1.45
N SER A 78 -5.38 -4.39 -1.29
CA SER A 78 -4.84 -5.53 -2.04
C SER A 78 -5.44 -6.86 -1.59
N VAL A 79 -5.74 -7.01 -0.30
CA VAL A 79 -6.28 -8.24 0.29
C VAL A 79 -7.63 -8.56 -0.35
N LYS A 80 -7.74 -9.78 -0.90
CA LYS A 80 -8.98 -10.26 -1.49
C LYS A 80 -9.87 -10.75 -0.36
N ILE A 81 -11.00 -10.08 -0.12
CA ILE A 81 -12.04 -10.57 0.79
C ILE A 81 -12.53 -11.91 0.21
N PRO A 82 -12.27 -13.05 0.87
CA PRO A 82 -12.80 -14.32 0.40
C PRO A 82 -14.32 -14.21 0.44
N LYS A 83 -14.99 -14.53 -0.68
CA LYS A 83 -16.44 -14.68 -0.69
C LYS A 83 -16.78 -15.80 0.30
N ILE A 84 -17.28 -15.43 1.47
CA ILE A 84 -17.87 -16.37 2.43
C ILE A 84 -19.07 -16.96 1.70
N ARG A 85 -18.93 -18.20 1.23
CA ARG A 85 -20.06 -18.99 0.77
C ARG A 85 -20.76 -19.47 2.04
N PHE A 86 -21.85 -18.78 2.40
CA PHE A 86 -22.80 -19.33 3.35
C PHE A 86 -23.47 -20.55 2.70
N PRO A 87 -23.61 -21.68 3.43
CA PRO A 87 -24.26 -22.89 2.95
C PRO A 87 -25.75 -22.67 2.65
#